data_AF-A0AA48M4W2-F1
#
_entry.id   AF-A0AA48M4W2-F1
#
_cell.length_a   1.000
_cell.length_b   1.000
_cell.length_c   1.000
_cell.angle_alpha   90.00
_cell.angle_beta   90.00
_cell.angle_gamma   90.00
#
_symmetry.space_group_name_H-M   'P 1'
#
loop_
_entity.id
_entity.type
_entity.pdbx_description
1 polymer ?
#
loop_
_entity_poly.entity_id
_entity_poly.type
_entity_poly.pdbx_seq_one_letter_code
_entity_poly.pdbx_strand_id
1 'polypeptide(L)'
;MSEMQIPAAGFFIDWDGKLRPIDQPGKGLRCEVDFKAKYVMVFNKYGGLDHESTWYPDEAAVSRAGIKIVYADLEEPIRISSIN
;
A
#
# COMPACT_ATOMS: atom_id res chain seq x y z
N MET A 1 -14.09 -16.31 -17.29
CA MET A 1 -13.02 -15.42 -17.79
C MET A 1 -12.17 -15.10 -16.57
N SER A 2 -10.99 -15.71 -16.44
CA SER A 2 -10.09 -15.44 -15.32
C SER A 2 -9.52 -14.05 -15.50
N GLU A 3 -9.85 -13.12 -14.61
CA GLU A 3 -9.14 -11.85 -14.51
C GLU A 3 -7.65 -12.18 -14.37
N MET A 4 -6.88 -11.71 -15.34
CA MET A 4 -5.44 -11.84 -15.32
C MET A 4 -4.97 -10.94 -14.18
N GLN A 5 -4.74 -11.54 -13.01
CA GLN A 5 -4.16 -10.88 -11.86
C GLN A 5 -2.77 -10.43 -12.29
N ILE A 6 -2.66 -9.18 -12.76
CA ILE A 6 -1.39 -8.50 -12.92
C ILE A 6 -0.72 -8.65 -11.56
N PRO A 7 0.46 -9.27 -11.45
CA PRO A 7 1.12 -9.37 -10.16
C PRO A 7 1.24 -7.94 -9.65
N ALA A 8 0.56 -7.63 -8.55
CA ALA A 8 0.74 -6.34 -7.89
C ALA A 8 2.25 -6.15 -7.77
N ALA A 9 2.77 -4.99 -8.17
CA ALA A 9 4.21 -4.72 -8.19
C ALA A 9 4.82 -4.62 -6.77
N GLY A 10 4.15 -5.23 -5.80
CA GLY A 10 4.42 -5.31 -4.39
C GLY A 10 3.31 -4.69 -3.56
N PHE A 11 3.53 -4.73 -2.25
CA PHE A 11 2.59 -4.31 -1.23
C PHE A 11 3.25 -3.35 -0.25
N PHE A 12 2.43 -2.67 0.52
CA PHE A 12 2.81 -1.88 1.66
C PHE A 12 1.77 -2.03 2.76
N ILE A 13 2.12 -1.62 3.98
CA ILE A 13 1.18 -1.55 5.10
C ILE A 13 0.74 -0.09 5.22
N ASP A 14 -0.56 0.16 5.15
CA ASP A 14 -1.13 1.50 5.28
C ASP A 14 -1.16 1.99 6.74
N TRP A 15 -1.63 3.22 6.94
CA TRP A 15 -1.75 3.86 8.26
C TRP A 15 -2.69 3.12 9.23
N ASP A 16 -3.58 2.27 8.73
CA ASP A 16 -4.48 1.43 9.53
C ASP A 16 -3.88 0.04 9.82
N GLY A 17 -2.64 -0.21 9.40
CA GLY A 17 -2.00 -1.51 9.54
C GLY A 17 -2.50 -2.56 8.54
N LYS A 18 -3.18 -2.13 7.46
CA LYS A 18 -3.73 -3.02 6.44
C LYS A 18 -2.82 -3.11 5.22
N LEU A 19 -2.75 -4.30 4.64
CA LEU A 19 -2.02 -4.59 3.43
C LEU A 19 -2.74 -3.98 2.22
N ARG A 20 -2.02 -3.15 1.45
CA ARG A 20 -2.46 -2.61 0.17
C ARG A 20 -1.44 -2.92 -0.93
N PRO A 21 -1.89 -3.19 -2.15
CA PRO A 21 -0.99 -3.25 -3.30
C PRO A 21 -0.57 -1.83 -3.71
N ILE A 22 0.65 -1.67 -4.21
CA ILE A 22 1.19 -0.33 -4.53
C ILE A 22 0.51 0.33 -5.75
N ASP A 23 -0.17 -0.44 -6.59
CA ASP A 23 -0.96 0.05 -7.73
C ASP A 23 -2.42 0.37 -7.37
N GLN A 24 -2.86 -0.01 -6.17
CA GLN A 24 -4.17 0.36 -5.62
C GLN A 24 -4.06 0.89 -4.17
N PRO A 25 -3.31 1.99 -3.94
CA PRO A 25 -3.23 2.62 -2.62
C PRO A 25 -4.56 3.24 -2.17
N GLY A 26 -5.51 3.35 -3.11
CA GLY A 26 -6.88 3.79 -2.94
C GLY A 26 -7.18 5.09 -3.70
N LYS A 27 -8.46 5.45 -3.78
CA LYS A 27 -8.95 6.52 -4.66
C LYS A 27 -8.26 7.87 -4.42
N GLY A 28 -7.60 8.38 -5.45
CA GLY A 28 -6.92 9.67 -5.43
C GLY A 28 -5.56 9.66 -4.76
N LEU A 29 -5.05 8.48 -4.40
CA LEU A 29 -3.67 8.29 -3.96
C LEU A 29 -2.85 7.63 -5.08
N ARG A 30 -1.53 7.79 -4.98
CA ARG A 30 -0.56 7.09 -5.81
C ARG A 30 0.68 6.75 -4.99
N CYS A 31 1.32 5.63 -5.32
CA CYS A 31 2.60 5.27 -4.74
C CYS A 31 3.76 5.66 -5.65
N GLU A 32 4.83 6.15 -5.05
CA GLU A 32 6.18 6.12 -5.63
C GLU A 32 7.05 5.20 -4.79
N VAL A 33 7.88 4.39 -5.43
CA VAL A 33 8.65 3.35 -4.75
C VAL A 33 10.13 3.44 -5.11
N ASP A 34 10.97 3.54 -4.09
CA ASP A 34 12.40 3.21 -4.21
C ASP A 34 12.58 1.73 -3.89
N PHE A 35 12.71 0.91 -4.93
CA PHE A 35 12.89 -0.54 -4.78
C PHE A 35 14.22 -0.94 -4.15
N LYS A 36 15.27 -0.10 -4.29
CA LYS A 36 16.58 -0.37 -3.70
C LYS A 36 16.54 -0.15 -2.19
N ALA A 37 15.89 0.93 -1.76
CA ALA A 37 15.66 1.23 -0.35
C ALA A 37 14.47 0.47 0.26
N LYS A 38 13.64 -0.17 -0.57
CA LYS A 38 12.36 -0.78 -0.19
C LYS A 38 11.42 0.21 0.50
N TYR A 39 11.31 1.40 -0.07
CA TYR A 39 10.59 2.51 0.53
C TYR A 39 9.43 2.95 -0.38
N VAL A 40 8.25 3.09 0.21
CA VAL A 40 7.00 3.49 -0.45
C VAL A 40 6.59 4.85 0.09
N MET A 41 6.37 5.78 -0.84
CA MET A 41 5.77 7.08 -0.58
C MET A 41 4.35 7.08 -1.14
N VAL A 42 3.37 7.32 -0.29
CA VAL A 42 1.97 7.46 -0.69
C VAL A 42 1.62 8.93 -0.74
N PHE A 43 1.35 9.42 -1.95
CA PHE A 43 0.97 10.80 -2.19
C PHE A 43 -0.52 10.94 -2.44
N ASN A 44 -1.10 12.04 -1.95
CA ASN A 44 -2.45 12.42 -2.28
C ASN A 44 -2.58 13.11 -3.64
N LYS A 45 -3.82 13.34 -4.06
CA LYS A 45 -4.17 14.00 -5.33
C LYS A 45 -3.62 15.42 -5.47
N TYR A 46 -3.20 16.06 -4.37
CA TYR A 46 -2.60 17.40 -4.36
C TYR A 46 -1.06 17.36 -4.40
N GLY A 47 -0.46 16.17 -4.39
CA GLY A 47 1.00 15.97 -4.38
C GLY A 47 1.63 16.02 -2.98
N GLY A 48 0.84 16.07 -1.92
CA GLY A 48 1.34 15.95 -0.54
C GLY A 48 1.67 14.50 -0.20
N LEU A 49 2.77 14.29 0.55
CA LEU A 49 3.14 12.99 1.10
C LEU A 49 2.31 12.72 2.37
N ASP A 50 1.44 11.72 2.30
CA ASP A 50 0.50 11.41 3.38
C ASP A 50 0.93 10.18 4.20
N HIS A 51 1.65 9.25 3.60
CA HIS A 51 2.11 8.04 4.28
C HIS A 51 3.42 7.49 3.70
N GLU A 52 4.24 6.93 4.57
CA GLU A 52 5.50 6.28 4.24
C GLU A 52 5.49 4.86 4.77
N SER A 53 5.94 3.90 3.97
CA SER A 53 5.97 2.49 4.36
C SER A 53 7.16 1.75 3.75
N THR A 54 7.41 0.54 4.25
CA THR A 54 8.27 -0.43 3.58
C THR A 54 7.54 -1.07 2.39
N TRP A 55 8.26 -1.29 1.30
CA TRP A 55 7.83 -2.07 0.15
C TRP A 55 8.11 -3.56 0.37
N TYR A 56 7.11 -4.39 0.11
CA TYR A 56 7.21 -5.84 0.16
C TYR A 56 6.93 -6.41 -1.24
N PRO A 57 7.80 -7.25 -1.82
CA PRO A 57 7.57 -7.82 -3.14
C PRO A 57 6.34 -8.74 -3.20
N ASP A 58 6.04 -9.41 -2.08
CA ASP A 58 4.93 -10.36 -1.96
C ASP A 58 4.44 -10.46 -0.50
N GLU A 59 3.30 -11.10 -0.29
CA GLU A 59 2.73 -11.38 1.03
C GLU A 59 3.64 -12.26 1.90
N ALA A 60 4.46 -13.11 1.28
CA ALA A 60 5.41 -13.93 2.00
C ALA A 60 6.53 -13.07 2.64
N ALA A 61 6.94 -11.97 2.00
CA ALA A 61 7.89 -11.01 2.54
C ALA A 61 7.31 -10.25 3.73
N VAL A 62 6.01 -9.92 3.68
CA VAL A 62 5.29 -9.30 4.82
C VAL A 62 5.29 -10.26 6.01
N SER A 63 4.95 -11.53 5.77
CA SER A 63 4.93 -12.57 6.80
C SER A 63 6.33 -12.83 7.39
N ARG A 64 7.38 -12.87 6.55
CA ARG A 64 8.77 -13.01 7.00
C ARG A 64 9.25 -11.81 7.84
N ALA A 65 8.67 -10.64 7.66
CA ALA A 65 8.90 -9.48 8.50
C ALA A 65 8.16 -9.53 9.85
N GLY A 66 7.39 -10.60 10.11
CA GLY A 66 6.64 -10.78 11.35
C GLY A 66 5.33 -9.99 11.41
N ILE A 67 4.86 -9.47 10.27
CA ILE A 67 3.63 -8.67 10.19
C ILE A 67 2.46 -9.61 9.88
N LYS A 68 1.42 -9.55 10.73
CA LYS A 68 0.17 -10.25 10.48
C LYS A 68 -0.58 -9.53 9.34
N ILE A 69 -0.89 -10.25 8.28
CA ILE A 69 -1.64 -9.70 7.15
C ILE A 69 -3.10 -9.47 7.53
N VAL A 70 -3.56 -8.25 7.27
CA VAL A 70 -4.97 -7.85 7.26
C VAL A 70 -5.17 -7.08 5.96
N TYR A 71 -6.07 -7.52 5.08
CA TYR A 71 -6.25 -6.87 3.79
C TYR A 71 -7.06 -5.57 3.95
N ALA A 72 -6.66 -4.54 3.21
CA ALA A 72 -7.50 -3.37 3.04
C ALA A 72 -8.71 -3.70 2.15
N ASP A 73 -9.85 -3.10 2.47
CA ASP A 73 -10.94 -2.98 1.50
C ASP A 73 -10.53 -1.91 0.48
N LEU A 74 -10.40 -2.31 -0.78
CA LEU A 74 -9.93 -1.44 -1.87
C LEU A 74 -11.04 -0.51 -2.39
N GLU A 75 -12.30 -0.81 -2.07
CA GLU A 75 -13.47 -0.01 -2.43
C GLU A 75 -13.87 0.96 -1.31
N GLU A 76 -13.42 0.73 -0.08
CA GLU A 76 -13.69 1.63 1.04
C GLU A 76 -13.04 3.01 0.80
N PRO A 77 -13.76 4.12 1.05
CA PRO A 77 -13.16 5.44 1.06
C PRO A 77 -11.97 5.47 2.01
N ILE A 78 -10.83 5.91 1.51
CA ILE A 78 -9.64 6.12 2.33
C ILE A 78 -9.96 7.10 3.46
N ARG A 79 -9.80 6.60 4.69
CA ARG A 79 -9.80 7.43 5.90
C ARG A 79 -8.37 7.49 6.40
N ILE A 80 -7.61 8.47 5.96
CA ILE A 80 -6.33 8.77 6.59
C ILE A 80 -6.68 9.28 7.98
N SER A 81 -6.43 8.48 9.01
CA SER A 81 -6.72 8.83 10.40
C SER A 81 -5.73 9.89 10.88
N SER A 82 -5.87 11.11 10.35
CA SER A 82 -5.05 12.26 10.71
C SER A 82 -5.97 13.38 11.17
N ILE A 83 -6.16 13.40 12.50
CA ILE A 83 -6.43 14.56 13.36
C ILE A 83 -7.84 15.17 13.26
N ASN A 84 -8.56 15.07 14.39
CA ASN A 84 -9.73 15.88 14.74
C ASN A 84 -9.42 17.38 14.71
#